data_AF-A0A816H8B9-F1
#
_entry.id   AF-A0A816H8B9-F1
#
_cell.length_a   1.000
_cell.length_b   1.000
_cell.length_c   1.000
_cell.angle_alpha   90.00
_cell.angle_beta   90.00
_cell.angle_gamma   90.00
#
_symmetry.space_group_name_H-M   'P 1'
#
loop_
_entity.id
_entity.type
_entity.pdbx_description
1 polymer ?
#
loop_
_entity_poly.entity_id
_entity_poly.type
_entity_poly.pdbx_seq_one_letter_code
_entity_poly.pdbx_strand_id
1 'polypeptide(L)'
;MSQIKRSLSFNQSSNKKTKKLQNKPNRLIISIENLSDELFYEIFEYLDGGEIHQAFSNLNHRFQQLLNSSSLLLKLQLQYTPAGKTLMNNYQPIRVNRHQIFSIYSWKPSIGSYFFSSFTAGLSLDRLESLVLETVDPSVLISILDKLKFLPRLFSLTIMHSNDLIDLTDIYRIILSLPVLKYYKFMTNKPYLSVLLSMATNEQFNTIEHLVIDHHCTFEELSMITSYTPELRRLCFMNEVESDDLKTEIILPINLSNLTHLSIRDYYKKFDEFEMFISKLHSKLKVLSFTTQSLNIAYLDSYRWEEFILKYLPQLEKFCLQYCERIDNKYKYPIYSGGPNQFFSSFWIERQWIMEAEIAGEYITHVVRPYRKRWHEYIPDKMIYSSAGFCKSTQLTLTYISSDAHDELINIHCRRVLSAAQIYHLEISDEKTFIGTLIQIIKLLPELDSLKIRSLSFDQPKSLSAEELAILCSIANTCKITKVYLEKMVGIGEVYLLMTLCPYMLYLKVGFINNINVELFLRNILEKINHERNNYLRSLCFHIPTAEDKMIKKLEKMINIEKLLLDFIIERVLDNIYLKWT
;
A
#
# COMPACT_ATOMS: atom_id res chain seq x y z
N MET A 1 11.74 -0.51 -12.66
CA MET A 1 12.37 0.52 -13.51
C MET A 1 12.99 -0.18 -14.70
N SER A 2 12.35 -0.14 -15.87
CA SER A 2 12.99 -0.31 -17.18
C SER A 2 11.95 -0.19 -18.29
N GLN A 3 11.54 1.04 -18.60
CA GLN A 3 11.24 1.36 -19.99
C GLN A 3 12.45 2.15 -20.48
N ILE A 4 13.11 1.68 -21.54
CA ILE A 4 13.71 2.48 -22.63
C ILE A 4 14.70 1.64 -23.46
N LYS A 5 14.47 1.73 -24.78
CA LYS A 5 15.38 1.54 -25.92
C LYS A 5 15.85 0.12 -26.26
N ARG A 6 15.27 -0.40 -27.36
CA ARG A 6 16.08 -1.00 -28.42
C ARG A 6 15.78 -0.34 -29.76
N SER A 7 16.81 0.33 -30.26
CA SER A 7 16.94 0.89 -31.61
C SER A 7 17.15 -0.23 -32.63
N LEU A 8 16.37 -0.19 -33.71
CA LEU A 8 16.50 -1.06 -34.87
C LEU A 8 17.70 -0.65 -35.73
N SER A 9 18.45 -1.65 -36.19
CA SER A 9 19.46 -1.48 -37.22
C SER A 9 19.34 -2.59 -38.28
N PHE A 10 19.51 -2.15 -39.53
CA PHE A 10 19.87 -2.88 -40.76
C PHE A 10 18.80 -3.46 -41.71
N ASN A 11 18.66 -2.70 -42.81
CA ASN A 11 18.83 -3.07 -44.23
C ASN A 11 17.89 -4.08 -44.89
N GLN A 12 16.92 -3.48 -45.59
CA GLN A 12 16.68 -3.61 -47.03
C GLN A 12 17.50 -4.69 -47.77
N SER A 13 16.80 -5.71 -48.25
CA SER A 13 17.02 -6.25 -49.59
C SER A 13 15.69 -6.52 -50.28
N SER A 14 15.59 -5.92 -51.45
CA SER A 14 14.58 -6.02 -52.51
C SER A 14 13.91 -7.39 -52.71
N ASN A 15 12.58 -7.39 -52.89
CA ASN A 15 12.05 -7.67 -54.23
C ASN A 15 10.59 -7.22 -54.43
N LYS A 16 10.41 -6.43 -55.49
CA LYS A 16 9.12 -6.02 -56.06
C LYS A 16 8.39 -7.24 -56.64
N LYS A 17 7.10 -7.38 -56.33
CA LYS A 17 6.08 -7.82 -57.30
C LYS A 17 4.69 -7.40 -56.84
N THR A 18 4.24 -6.28 -57.41
CA THR A 18 2.88 -5.75 -57.43
C THR A 18 1.92 -6.78 -58.04
N LYS A 19 0.90 -7.19 -57.29
CA LYS A 19 -0.35 -7.75 -57.86
C LYS A 19 -1.58 -7.30 -57.07
N LYS A 20 -2.28 -6.36 -57.70
CA LYS A 20 -3.73 -6.07 -57.71
C LYS A 20 -4.51 -6.27 -56.41
N LEU A 21 -4.81 -5.14 -55.78
CA LEU A 21 -5.96 -4.94 -54.87
C LEU A 21 -7.25 -5.44 -55.53
N GLN A 22 -7.89 -6.42 -54.90
CA GLN A 22 -9.34 -6.55 -54.91
C GLN A 22 -9.82 -6.15 -53.51
N ASN A 23 -10.49 -4.99 -53.44
CA ASN A 23 -11.20 -4.53 -52.25
C ASN A 23 -12.32 -5.52 -51.91
N LYS A 24 -12.05 -6.43 -50.99
CA LYS A 24 -13.06 -7.04 -50.13
C LYS A 24 -13.20 -6.18 -48.87
N PRO A 25 -14.39 -6.08 -48.27
CA PRO A 25 -14.58 -5.30 -47.06
C PRO A 25 -13.63 -5.84 -45.99
N ASN A 26 -12.77 -4.97 -45.45
CA ASN A 26 -11.90 -5.25 -44.31
C ASN A 26 -12.78 -5.56 -43.10
N ARG A 27 -13.29 -6.80 -43.01
CA ARG A 27 -13.45 -7.44 -41.72
C ARG A 27 -12.03 -7.53 -41.16
N LEU A 28 -11.71 -6.65 -40.21
CA LEU A 28 -10.62 -6.88 -39.28
C LEU A 28 -10.93 -8.22 -38.58
N ILE A 29 -10.54 -9.32 -39.22
CA ILE A 29 -10.44 -10.62 -38.57
C ILE A 29 -9.20 -10.47 -37.69
N ILE A 30 -9.42 -9.98 -36.47
CA ILE A 30 -8.41 -9.94 -35.42
C ILE A 30 -8.30 -11.39 -34.93
N SER A 31 -7.70 -12.28 -35.73
CA SER A 31 -7.29 -13.58 -35.24
C SER A 31 -6.00 -13.41 -34.46
N ILE A 32 -5.92 -14.05 -33.29
CA ILE A 32 -4.73 -14.04 -32.44
C ILE A 32 -3.48 -14.50 -33.20
N GLU A 33 -3.67 -15.37 -34.20
CA GLU A 33 -2.62 -15.89 -35.08
C GLU A 33 -1.97 -14.82 -35.97
N ASN A 34 -2.63 -13.67 -36.16
CA ASN A 34 -2.10 -12.55 -36.94
C ASN A 34 -1.32 -11.54 -36.10
N LEU A 35 -1.26 -11.70 -34.77
CA LEU A 35 -0.42 -10.87 -33.90
C LEU A 35 1.05 -11.07 -34.27
N SER A 36 1.91 -10.06 -34.09
CA SER A 36 3.34 -10.17 -34.35
C SER A 36 4.05 -10.96 -33.25
N ASP A 37 5.28 -11.41 -33.52
CA ASP A 37 6.08 -12.15 -32.54
C ASP A 37 6.40 -11.29 -31.31
N GLU A 38 6.60 -9.98 -31.50
CA GLU A 38 6.84 -9.01 -30.42
C GLU A 38 5.66 -8.94 -29.45
N LEU A 39 4.43 -8.92 -29.98
CA LEU A 39 3.23 -8.93 -29.14
C LEU A 39 3.09 -10.23 -28.36
N PHE A 40 3.51 -11.37 -28.93
CA PHE A 40 3.53 -12.63 -28.19
C PHE A 40 4.59 -12.64 -27.09
N TYR A 41 5.79 -12.10 -27.32
CA TYR A 41 6.78 -11.94 -26.25
C TYR A 41 6.24 -11.04 -25.13
N GLU A 42 5.56 -9.94 -25.47
CA GLU A 42 4.91 -9.06 -24.48
C GLU A 42 3.83 -9.80 -23.68
N ILE A 43 2.97 -10.58 -24.35
CA ILE A 43 1.97 -11.44 -23.69
C ILE A 43 2.66 -12.44 -22.75
N PHE A 44 3.75 -13.07 -23.19
CA PHE A 44 4.49 -14.05 -22.39
C PHE A 44 5.14 -13.44 -21.14
N GLU A 45 5.43 -12.14 -21.09
CA GLU A 45 5.96 -11.49 -19.87
C GLU A 45 4.98 -11.55 -18.68
N TYR A 46 3.68 -11.70 -18.96
CA TYR A 46 2.61 -11.80 -17.97
C TYR A 46 2.29 -13.24 -17.55
N LEU A 47 2.87 -14.25 -18.20
CA LEU A 47 2.57 -15.66 -17.98
C LEU A 47 3.74 -16.40 -17.33
N ASP A 48 3.43 -17.52 -16.66
CA ASP A 48 4.47 -18.44 -16.19
C ASP A 48 5.06 -19.27 -17.35
N GLY A 49 6.34 -19.61 -17.27
CA GLY A 49 7.02 -20.42 -18.28
C GLY A 49 6.40 -21.80 -18.48
N GLY A 50 5.88 -22.42 -17.41
CA GLY A 50 5.10 -23.66 -17.50
C GLY A 50 3.81 -23.47 -18.27
N GLU A 51 3.06 -22.39 -18.00
CA GLU A 51 1.82 -22.05 -18.70
C GLU A 51 2.06 -21.74 -20.17
N ILE A 52 3.13 -21.01 -20.49
CA ILE A 52 3.55 -20.70 -21.85
C ILE A 52 3.82 -21.99 -22.63
N HIS A 53 4.62 -22.90 -22.07
CA HIS A 53 4.89 -24.17 -22.72
C HIS A 53 3.62 -25.04 -22.84
N GLN A 54 2.78 -25.09 -21.81
CA GLN A 54 1.55 -25.87 -21.83
C GLN A 54 0.55 -25.36 -22.89
N ALA A 55 0.38 -24.05 -23.01
CA ALA A 55 -0.58 -23.45 -23.92
C ALA A 55 -0.10 -23.38 -25.37
N PHE A 56 1.20 -23.16 -25.61
CA PHE A 56 1.70 -22.79 -26.95
C PHE A 56 2.55 -23.87 -27.64
N SER A 57 3.09 -24.87 -26.93
CA SER A 57 4.04 -25.84 -27.50
C SER A 57 3.47 -26.73 -28.61
N ASN A 58 2.17 -27.01 -28.57
CA ASN A 58 1.48 -27.93 -29.47
C ASN A 58 0.59 -27.24 -30.50
N LEU A 59 0.68 -25.90 -30.64
CA LEU A 59 -0.19 -25.16 -31.55
C LEU A 59 0.25 -25.31 -33.01
N ASN A 60 1.36 -24.67 -33.39
CA ASN A 60 1.90 -24.72 -34.74
C ASN A 60 3.40 -24.40 -34.75
N HIS A 61 4.03 -24.52 -35.93
CA HIS A 61 5.46 -24.30 -36.11
C HIS A 61 5.94 -22.90 -35.68
N ARG A 62 5.13 -21.86 -35.89
CA ARG A 62 5.48 -20.49 -35.50
C ARG A 62 5.66 -20.40 -33.98
N PHE A 63 4.74 -20.96 -33.20
CA PHE A 63 4.85 -20.97 -31.74
C PHE A 63 6.01 -21.84 -31.25
N GLN A 64 6.32 -22.95 -31.94
CA GLN A 64 7.52 -23.74 -31.63
C GLN A 64 8.80 -22.93 -31.84
N GLN A 65 8.88 -22.13 -32.90
CA GLN A 65 10.02 -21.22 -33.13
C GLN A 65 10.10 -20.13 -32.06
N LEU A 66 8.96 -19.54 -31.68
CA LEU A 66 8.89 -18.55 -30.59
C LEU A 66 9.40 -19.12 -29.26
N LEU A 67 8.97 -20.33 -28.90
CA LEU A 67 9.35 -21.00 -27.65
C LEU A 67 10.83 -21.41 -27.61
N ASN A 68 11.41 -21.76 -28.76
CA ASN A 68 12.83 -22.14 -28.86
C ASN A 68 13.75 -20.93 -29.09
N SER A 69 13.18 -19.72 -29.22
CA SER A 69 13.93 -18.50 -29.44
C SER A 69 14.76 -18.13 -28.22
N SER A 70 16.04 -17.80 -28.42
CA SER A 70 16.91 -17.31 -27.35
C SER A 70 16.53 -15.91 -26.83
N SER A 71 15.62 -15.23 -27.52
CA SER A 71 15.03 -13.95 -27.11
C SER A 71 13.91 -14.11 -26.10
N LEU A 72 13.31 -15.30 -25.99
CA LEU A 72 12.31 -15.58 -24.97
C LEU A 72 12.96 -15.60 -23.59
N LEU A 73 12.33 -14.93 -22.64
CA LEU A 73 12.73 -14.90 -21.23
C LEU A 73 11.64 -15.55 -20.40
N LEU A 74 12.00 -16.56 -19.61
CA LEU A 74 11.05 -17.36 -18.84
C LEU A 74 11.14 -17.02 -17.35
N LYS A 75 9.97 -16.78 -16.75
CA LYS A 75 9.75 -16.79 -15.30
C LYS A 75 9.19 -18.15 -14.92
N LEU A 76 9.61 -18.71 -13.80
CA LEU A 76 9.14 -20.01 -13.33
C LEU A 76 8.58 -19.94 -11.92
N GLN A 77 7.34 -20.37 -11.76
CA GLN A 77 6.68 -20.59 -10.48
C GLN A 77 6.60 -22.08 -10.22
N LEU A 78 7.44 -22.56 -9.31
CA LEU A 78 7.47 -23.96 -8.91
C LEU A 78 6.33 -24.23 -7.93
N GLN A 79 5.16 -24.56 -8.47
CA GLN A 79 3.97 -24.92 -7.70
C GLN A 79 3.76 -26.44 -7.62
N TYR A 80 3.16 -26.90 -6.53
CA TYR A 80 2.75 -28.30 -6.35
C TYR A 80 1.40 -28.54 -7.02
N THR A 81 1.36 -29.37 -8.06
CA THR A 81 0.09 -29.97 -8.50
C THR A 81 -0.20 -31.21 -7.65
N PRO A 82 -1.43 -31.39 -7.11
CA PRO A 82 -1.83 -32.52 -6.26
C PRO A 82 -1.52 -33.91 -6.85
N ALA A 83 -1.35 -34.02 -8.16
CA ALA A 83 -1.12 -35.28 -8.85
C ALA A 83 0.32 -35.81 -8.78
N GLY A 84 1.30 -35.08 -8.23
CA GLY A 84 2.69 -35.54 -7.95
C GLY A 84 3.57 -35.99 -9.16
N LYS A 85 2.97 -36.58 -10.20
CA LYS A 85 3.57 -37.10 -11.42
C LYS A 85 3.71 -36.06 -12.53
N THR A 86 2.95 -34.95 -12.46
CA THR A 86 2.96 -33.86 -13.44
C THR A 86 4.16 -32.91 -13.33
N LEU A 87 4.88 -32.91 -12.19
CA LEU A 87 6.06 -32.06 -12.01
C LEU A 87 7.12 -32.38 -13.07
N MET A 88 7.60 -33.62 -13.19
CA MET A 88 8.65 -33.93 -14.19
C MET A 88 8.21 -33.68 -15.64
N ASN A 89 6.96 -33.96 -16.00
CA ASN A 89 6.49 -33.81 -17.38
C ASN A 89 6.33 -32.33 -17.78
N ASN A 90 5.90 -31.46 -16.86
CA ASN A 90 5.75 -30.03 -17.16
C ASN A 90 7.10 -29.31 -17.21
N TYR A 91 8.13 -29.80 -16.50
CA TYR A 91 9.46 -29.17 -16.47
C TYR A 91 10.48 -29.76 -17.46
N GLN A 92 10.15 -30.81 -18.21
CA GLN A 92 11.04 -31.33 -19.27
C GLN A 92 11.29 -30.30 -20.39
N PRO A 93 10.28 -29.61 -20.95
CA PRO A 93 10.51 -28.53 -21.92
C PRO A 93 11.36 -27.40 -21.34
N ILE A 94 11.16 -27.09 -20.06
CA ILE A 94 11.87 -26.05 -19.32
C ILE A 94 13.34 -26.43 -19.08
N ARG A 95 13.66 -27.73 -18.90
CA ARG A 95 15.04 -28.23 -18.82
C ARG A 95 15.83 -28.00 -20.11
N VAL A 96 15.16 -28.11 -21.26
CA VAL A 96 15.75 -27.85 -22.59
C VAL A 96 15.99 -26.34 -22.77
N ASN A 97 15.05 -25.52 -22.31
CA ASN A 97 15.10 -24.06 -22.44
C ASN A 97 15.69 -23.33 -21.21
N ARG A 98 16.51 -24.02 -20.41
CA ARG A 98 17.07 -23.47 -19.16
C ARG A 98 17.86 -22.17 -19.33
N HIS A 99 18.45 -21.98 -20.49
CA HIS A 99 19.20 -20.78 -20.86
C HIS A 99 18.31 -19.53 -21.02
N GLN A 100 16.99 -19.71 -21.12
CA GLN A 100 15.99 -18.64 -21.19
C GLN A 100 15.46 -18.23 -19.80
N ILE A 101 15.70 -19.04 -18.77
CA ILE A 101 15.17 -18.80 -17.42
C ILE A 101 15.95 -17.64 -16.79
N PHE A 102 15.24 -16.59 -16.38
CA PHE A 102 15.82 -15.45 -15.69
C PHE A 102 15.24 -15.22 -14.29
N SER A 103 14.08 -15.80 -13.96
CA SER A 103 13.49 -15.68 -12.64
C SER A 103 12.84 -16.98 -12.19
N ILE A 104 13.07 -17.36 -10.93
CA ILE A 104 12.49 -18.56 -10.31
C ILE A 104 11.86 -18.17 -8.98
N TYR A 105 10.63 -18.65 -8.74
CA TYR A 105 9.90 -18.58 -7.49
C TYR A 105 9.54 -19.98 -7.02
N SER A 106 9.90 -20.36 -5.79
CA SER A 106 9.65 -21.69 -5.24
C SER A 106 8.88 -21.62 -3.92
N TRP A 107 7.61 -22.06 -3.93
CA TRP A 107 6.70 -22.02 -2.77
C TRP A 107 6.94 -23.13 -1.73
N LYS A 108 7.53 -24.26 -2.12
CA LYS A 108 7.70 -25.43 -1.21
C LYS A 108 9.12 -25.96 -1.14
N PRO A 109 9.61 -26.33 0.07
CA PRO A 109 10.97 -26.82 0.33
C PRO A 109 11.30 -28.05 -0.50
N SER A 110 10.38 -29.02 -0.56
CA SER A 110 10.61 -30.31 -1.22
C SER A 110 10.69 -30.19 -2.74
N ILE A 111 10.01 -29.21 -3.34
CA ILE A 111 10.06 -28.97 -4.79
C ILE A 111 11.32 -28.20 -5.12
N GLY A 112 11.63 -27.13 -4.37
CA GLY A 112 12.87 -26.40 -4.53
C GLY A 112 14.07 -27.31 -4.38
N SER A 113 14.10 -28.14 -3.34
CA SER A 113 15.20 -29.10 -3.11
C SER A 113 15.35 -30.06 -4.28
N TYR A 114 14.26 -30.63 -4.80
CA TYR A 114 14.29 -31.55 -5.94
C TYR A 114 14.68 -30.85 -7.25
N PHE A 115 14.17 -29.64 -7.46
CA PHE A 115 14.52 -28.81 -8.60
C PHE A 115 16.02 -28.53 -8.58
N PHE A 116 16.55 -27.90 -7.52
CA PHE A 116 17.95 -27.54 -7.36
C PHE A 116 18.92 -28.71 -7.16
N SER A 117 18.46 -29.87 -6.65
CA SER A 117 19.25 -31.11 -6.66
C SER A 117 19.36 -31.67 -8.07
N SER A 118 18.39 -31.40 -8.94
CA SER A 118 18.47 -31.82 -10.35
C SER A 118 19.32 -30.90 -11.22
N PHE A 119 19.71 -29.70 -10.73
CA PHE A 119 20.63 -28.77 -11.40
C PHE A 119 22.11 -29.05 -11.11
N THR A 120 22.44 -29.91 -10.14
CA THR A 120 23.83 -30.16 -9.73
C THR A 120 24.69 -30.87 -10.77
N ALA A 121 24.10 -31.43 -11.82
CA ALA A 121 24.81 -32.16 -12.87
C ALA A 121 25.02 -31.30 -14.15
N GLY A 122 25.70 -30.16 -14.02
CA GLY A 122 26.22 -29.40 -15.17
C GLY A 122 25.21 -28.56 -15.96
N LEU A 123 24.07 -28.19 -15.35
CA LEU A 123 23.03 -27.39 -16.00
C LEU A 123 23.20 -25.92 -15.64
N SER A 124 23.71 -25.11 -16.56
CA SER A 124 23.95 -23.69 -16.34
C SER A 124 22.65 -22.88 -16.40
N LEU A 125 22.35 -22.16 -15.32
CA LEU A 125 21.31 -21.12 -15.25
C LEU A 125 21.97 -19.75 -15.46
N ASP A 126 22.71 -19.61 -16.56
CA ASP A 126 23.60 -18.45 -16.80
C ASP A 126 22.86 -17.11 -16.87
N ARG A 127 21.56 -17.14 -17.15
CA ARG A 127 20.68 -15.98 -17.22
C ARG A 127 19.85 -15.74 -15.96
N LEU A 128 19.99 -16.57 -14.93
CA LEU A 128 19.20 -16.39 -13.71
C LEU A 128 19.60 -15.09 -13.01
N GLU A 129 18.62 -14.21 -12.88
CA GLU A 129 18.75 -12.87 -12.35
C GLU A 129 18.07 -12.73 -10.98
N SER A 130 16.96 -13.43 -10.78
CA SER A 130 16.15 -13.36 -9.55
C SER A 130 15.73 -14.73 -9.04
N LEU A 131 15.91 -14.96 -7.74
CA LEU A 131 15.50 -16.18 -7.06
C LEU A 131 14.70 -15.86 -5.80
N VAL A 132 13.52 -16.47 -5.67
CA VAL A 132 12.70 -16.44 -4.45
C VAL A 132 12.51 -17.86 -3.93
N LEU A 133 12.90 -18.06 -2.67
CA LEU A 133 12.84 -19.34 -1.97
C LEU A 133 11.92 -19.20 -0.75
N GLU A 134 10.85 -19.99 -0.69
CA GLU A 134 9.95 -20.03 0.45
C GLU A 134 10.02 -21.37 1.18
N THR A 135 10.00 -21.30 2.51
CA THR A 135 9.87 -22.41 3.46
C THR A 135 10.94 -23.50 3.33
N VAL A 136 12.18 -23.15 2.97
CA VAL A 136 13.27 -24.11 2.74
C VAL A 136 13.86 -24.62 4.06
N ASP A 137 14.00 -25.94 4.19
CA ASP A 137 14.75 -26.57 5.29
C ASP A 137 16.19 -26.01 5.35
N PRO A 138 16.74 -25.71 6.55
CA PRO A 138 18.07 -25.13 6.68
C PRO A 138 19.19 -25.85 5.92
N SER A 139 19.22 -27.19 5.99
CA SER A 139 20.26 -27.99 5.36
C SER A 139 20.18 -27.91 3.84
N VAL A 140 18.96 -27.92 3.30
CA VAL A 140 18.68 -27.73 1.88
C VAL A 140 19.03 -26.32 1.45
N LEU A 141 18.70 -25.32 2.27
CA LEU A 141 18.98 -23.91 1.97
C LEU A 141 20.48 -23.70 1.80
N ILE A 142 21.29 -24.17 2.75
CA ILE A 142 22.76 -24.08 2.66
C ILE A 142 23.26 -24.74 1.37
N SER A 143 22.77 -25.94 1.04
CA SER A 143 23.14 -26.64 -0.20
C SER A 143 22.75 -25.87 -1.47
N ILE A 144 21.62 -25.15 -1.46
CA ILE A 144 21.21 -24.28 -2.57
C ILE A 144 22.13 -23.07 -2.64
N LEU A 145 22.33 -22.38 -1.51
CA LEU A 145 23.14 -21.16 -1.41
C LEU A 145 24.58 -21.36 -1.89
N ASP A 146 25.20 -22.49 -1.57
CA ASP A 146 26.54 -22.81 -2.06
C ASP A 146 26.64 -22.89 -3.59
N LYS A 147 25.56 -23.29 -4.26
CA LYS A 147 25.50 -23.36 -5.73
C LYS A 147 25.27 -21.99 -6.36
N LEU A 148 24.64 -21.06 -5.64
CA LEU A 148 24.35 -19.72 -6.16
C LEU A 148 25.61 -18.90 -6.44
N LYS A 149 26.74 -19.23 -5.79
CA LYS A 149 28.05 -18.61 -6.03
C LYS A 149 28.49 -18.69 -7.49
N PHE A 150 28.03 -19.71 -8.22
CA PHE A 150 28.38 -19.94 -9.62
C PHE A 150 27.45 -19.26 -10.62
N LEU A 151 26.43 -18.53 -10.16
CA LEU A 151 25.47 -17.88 -11.04
C LEU A 151 25.93 -16.44 -11.35
N PRO A 152 26.40 -16.17 -12.58
CA PRO A 152 27.09 -14.92 -12.90
C PRO A 152 26.17 -13.70 -12.96
N ARG A 153 24.85 -13.89 -12.92
CA ARG A 153 23.84 -12.82 -13.09
C ARG A 153 22.85 -12.71 -11.94
N LEU A 154 22.99 -13.51 -10.88
CA LEU A 154 22.04 -13.52 -9.78
C LEU A 154 22.17 -12.25 -8.93
N PHE A 155 21.46 -11.19 -9.31
CA PHE A 155 21.50 -9.92 -8.59
C PHE A 155 20.40 -9.78 -7.54
N SER A 156 19.39 -10.66 -7.52
CA SER A 156 18.27 -10.60 -6.58
C SER A 156 17.99 -11.96 -5.91
N LEU A 157 18.00 -11.97 -4.58
CA LEU A 157 17.70 -13.14 -3.76
C LEU A 157 16.70 -12.79 -2.66
N THR A 158 15.60 -13.55 -2.58
CA THR A 158 14.65 -13.47 -1.47
C THR A 158 14.51 -14.84 -0.82
N ILE A 159 14.64 -14.90 0.49
CA ILE A 159 14.46 -16.11 1.28
C ILE A 159 13.36 -15.84 2.31
N MET A 160 12.34 -16.68 2.31
CA MET A 160 11.28 -16.71 3.31
C MET A 160 11.42 -18.01 4.07
N HIS A 161 11.72 -17.94 5.36
CA HIS A 161 11.96 -19.09 6.20
C HIS A 161 10.86 -19.23 7.25
N SER A 162 10.37 -20.44 7.44
CA SER A 162 9.26 -20.74 8.37
C SER A 162 9.64 -21.67 9.52
N ASN A 163 10.81 -22.32 9.45
CA ASN A 163 11.22 -23.34 10.41
C ASN A 163 12.05 -22.73 11.54
N ASP A 164 12.29 -23.53 12.59
CA ASP A 164 13.07 -23.15 13.77
C ASP A 164 14.57 -23.17 13.45
N LEU A 165 15.04 -22.22 12.64
CA LEU A 165 16.45 -21.83 12.70
C LEU A 165 16.72 -21.21 14.06
N ILE A 166 17.90 -21.49 14.62
CA ILE A 166 18.38 -20.85 15.84
C ILE A 166 19.58 -19.92 15.52
N ASP A 167 20.33 -20.24 14.46
CA ASP A 167 21.53 -19.54 14.04
C ASP A 167 21.48 -19.25 12.52
N LEU A 168 21.66 -17.98 12.14
CA LEU A 168 21.70 -17.54 10.74
C LEU A 168 23.13 -17.27 10.25
N THR A 169 24.15 -17.53 11.07
CA THR A 169 25.55 -17.17 10.79
C THR A 169 26.04 -17.73 9.47
N ASP A 170 25.86 -19.03 9.22
CA ASP A 170 26.32 -19.66 7.98
C ASP A 170 25.55 -19.18 6.76
N ILE A 171 24.25 -18.91 6.91
CA ILE A 171 23.41 -18.34 5.84
C ILE A 171 23.94 -16.97 5.44
N TYR A 172 24.16 -16.07 6.40
CA TYR A 172 24.71 -14.74 6.13
C TYR A 172 26.12 -14.80 5.54
N ARG A 173 27.00 -15.66 6.05
CA ARG A 173 28.36 -15.83 5.49
C ARG A 173 28.33 -16.20 4.02
N ILE A 174 27.46 -17.14 3.63
CA ILE A 174 27.35 -17.54 2.23
C ILE A 174 26.77 -16.40 1.39
N ILE A 175 25.70 -15.74 1.85
CA ILE A 175 25.01 -14.71 1.09
C ILE A 175 25.90 -13.48 0.88
N LEU A 176 26.61 -13.05 1.92
CA LEU A 176 27.56 -11.95 1.84
C LEU A 176 28.80 -12.29 0.99
N SER A 177 29.02 -13.56 0.64
CA SER A 177 30.05 -13.98 -0.32
C SER A 177 29.57 -13.99 -1.79
N LEU A 178 28.28 -13.74 -2.07
CA LEU A 178 27.75 -13.77 -3.43
C LEU A 178 28.20 -12.52 -4.22
N PRO A 179 28.96 -12.66 -5.32
CA PRO A 179 29.75 -11.57 -5.89
C PRO A 179 28.96 -10.55 -6.71
N VAL A 180 27.75 -10.90 -7.16
CA VAL A 180 26.93 -10.06 -8.05
C VAL A 180 25.59 -9.66 -7.43
N LEU A 181 25.37 -10.02 -6.15
CA LEU A 181 24.11 -9.80 -5.48
C LEU A 181 23.93 -8.31 -5.17
N LYS A 182 22.83 -7.72 -5.64
CA LYS A 182 22.48 -6.30 -5.41
C LYS A 182 21.29 -6.14 -4.48
N TYR A 183 20.36 -7.09 -4.50
CA TYR A 183 19.16 -7.12 -3.68
C TYR A 183 19.14 -8.40 -2.85
N TYR A 184 19.02 -8.26 -1.54
CA TYR A 184 18.83 -9.36 -0.62
C TYR A 184 17.68 -9.08 0.33
N LYS A 185 16.78 -10.06 0.48
CA LYS A 185 15.70 -10.06 1.45
C LYS A 185 15.64 -11.38 2.20
N PHE A 186 15.64 -11.32 3.51
CA PHE A 186 15.39 -12.46 4.38
C PHE A 186 14.15 -12.19 5.24
N MET A 187 13.23 -13.14 5.29
CA MET A 187 12.05 -13.09 6.15
C MET A 187 11.96 -14.33 7.01
N THR A 188 11.62 -14.15 8.28
CA THR A 188 11.24 -15.26 9.16
C THR A 188 10.17 -14.83 10.14
N ASN A 189 9.35 -15.78 10.58
CA ASN A 189 8.29 -15.55 11.57
C ASN A 189 8.76 -15.88 12.99
N LYS A 190 10.07 -16.12 13.20
CA LYS A 190 10.62 -16.62 14.46
C LYS A 190 11.38 -15.51 15.21
N PRO A 191 11.09 -15.33 16.53
CA PRO A 191 11.52 -14.13 17.24
C PRO A 191 12.98 -14.11 17.73
N TYR A 192 13.68 -15.24 17.72
CA TYR A 192 14.99 -15.36 18.35
C TYR A 192 15.99 -16.03 17.42
N LEU A 193 16.64 -15.21 16.59
CA LEU A 193 17.71 -15.65 15.71
C LEU A 193 18.95 -14.82 16.03
N SER A 194 20.08 -15.49 16.25
CA SER A 194 21.36 -14.81 16.42
C SER A 194 22.18 -14.82 15.13
N VAL A 195 22.96 -13.76 14.95
CA VAL A 195 23.94 -13.62 13.87
C VAL A 195 25.31 -13.33 14.46
N LEU A 196 26.25 -14.26 14.36
CA LEU A 196 27.61 -14.11 14.87
C LEU A 196 28.61 -13.96 13.72
N LEU A 197 28.78 -12.71 13.26
CA LEU A 197 29.73 -12.36 12.22
C LEU A 197 30.93 -11.60 12.81
N SER A 198 32.10 -11.68 12.20
CA SER A 198 33.17 -10.71 12.46
C SER A 198 32.89 -9.43 11.67
N MET A 199 33.46 -8.30 12.11
CA MET A 199 33.49 -7.09 11.27
C MET A 199 34.23 -7.39 9.96
N ALA A 200 33.67 -6.92 8.84
CA ALA A 200 34.23 -7.16 7.52
C ALA A 200 35.59 -6.45 7.33
N THR A 201 36.51 -7.12 6.63
CA THR A 201 37.67 -6.47 6.02
C THR A 201 37.33 -6.02 4.59
N ASN A 202 38.14 -5.13 4.00
CA ASN A 202 37.90 -4.61 2.63
C ASN A 202 37.81 -5.72 1.57
N GLU A 203 38.43 -6.87 1.80
CA GLU A 203 38.41 -8.03 0.88
C GLU A 203 37.08 -8.79 0.91
N GLN A 204 36.23 -8.52 1.91
CA GLN A 204 34.96 -9.21 2.14
C GLN A 204 33.75 -8.38 1.72
N PHE A 205 33.97 -7.21 1.11
CA PHE A 205 32.88 -6.33 0.70
C PHE A 205 32.03 -6.96 -0.40
N ASN A 206 30.72 -6.84 -0.21
CA ASN A 206 29.69 -7.30 -1.11
C ASN A 206 29.11 -6.14 -1.93
N THR A 207 28.47 -6.46 -3.06
CA THR A 207 27.78 -5.54 -3.97
C THR A 207 26.33 -5.21 -3.59
N ILE A 208 25.81 -5.69 -2.45
CA ILE A 208 24.42 -5.44 -2.03
C ILE A 208 24.16 -3.93 -1.90
N GLU A 209 23.20 -3.45 -2.67
CA GLU A 209 22.70 -2.07 -2.67
C GLU A 209 21.36 -1.96 -1.90
N HIS A 210 20.63 -3.08 -1.78
CA HIS A 210 19.31 -3.19 -1.16
C HIS A 210 19.24 -4.37 -0.19
N LEU A 211 19.10 -4.09 1.09
CA LEU A 211 19.06 -5.09 2.15
C LEU A 211 17.75 -5.01 2.94
N VAL A 212 17.06 -6.14 3.07
CA VAL A 212 15.84 -6.29 3.89
C VAL A 212 16.02 -7.42 4.89
N ILE A 213 16.09 -7.07 6.17
CA ILE A 213 16.24 -7.97 7.32
C ILE A 213 14.89 -8.02 8.04
N ASP A 214 14.02 -8.94 7.65
CA ASP A 214 12.67 -9.10 8.22
C ASP A 214 12.68 -10.20 9.27
N HIS A 215 13.52 -9.97 10.28
CA HIS A 215 13.67 -10.78 11.48
C HIS A 215 14.27 -9.90 12.59
N HIS A 216 14.19 -10.35 13.83
CA HIS A 216 14.78 -9.65 14.97
C HIS A 216 16.29 -9.51 14.76
N CYS A 217 16.77 -8.27 14.84
CA CYS A 217 18.18 -7.94 14.63
C CYS A 217 18.57 -6.84 15.62
N THR A 218 19.54 -7.15 16.48
CA THR A 218 20.13 -6.16 17.39
C THR A 218 20.95 -5.13 16.60
N PHE A 219 21.25 -3.98 17.20
CA PHE A 219 22.11 -2.98 16.54
C PHE A 219 23.54 -3.48 16.32
N GLU A 220 24.04 -4.37 17.17
CA GLU A 220 25.35 -5.00 17.00
C GLU A 220 25.34 -5.91 15.77
N GLU A 221 24.35 -6.81 15.67
CA GLU A 221 24.17 -7.66 14.48
C GLU A 221 23.99 -6.86 13.21
N LEU A 222 23.20 -5.78 13.27
CA LEU A 222 23.02 -4.87 12.14
C LEU A 222 24.35 -4.24 11.73
N SER A 223 25.16 -3.78 12.69
CA SER A 223 26.49 -3.22 12.42
C SER A 223 27.41 -4.25 11.77
N MET A 224 27.40 -5.49 12.27
CA MET A 224 28.20 -6.58 11.71
C MET A 224 27.77 -6.90 10.27
N ILE A 225 26.47 -7.10 10.01
CA ILE A 225 25.94 -7.40 8.67
C ILE A 225 26.25 -6.25 7.70
N THR A 226 25.97 -5.01 8.10
CA THR A 226 26.14 -3.84 7.23
C THR A 226 27.60 -3.48 6.96
N SER A 227 28.55 -3.95 7.80
CA SER A 227 29.98 -3.78 7.54
C SER A 227 30.43 -4.47 6.24
N TYR A 228 29.72 -5.51 5.79
CA TYR A 228 29.99 -6.19 4.51
C TYR A 228 29.38 -5.46 3.31
N THR A 229 28.53 -4.46 3.49
CA THR A 229 27.75 -3.83 2.40
C THR A 229 28.02 -2.31 2.31
N PRO A 230 29.22 -1.88 1.90
CA PRO A 230 29.57 -0.45 1.84
C PRO A 230 28.77 0.34 0.78
N GLU A 231 28.28 -0.33 -0.26
CA GLU A 231 27.49 0.26 -1.34
C GLU A 231 25.98 0.33 -1.03
N LEU A 232 25.59 0.06 0.21
CA LEU A 232 24.19 -0.03 0.60
C LEU A 232 23.48 1.32 0.44
N ARG A 233 22.42 1.32 -0.38
CA ARG A 233 21.58 2.49 -0.67
C ARG A 233 20.24 2.42 0.05
N ARG A 234 19.72 1.21 0.27
CA ARG A 234 18.44 0.97 0.95
C ARG A 234 18.57 -0.11 2.01
N LEU A 235 18.18 0.24 3.23
CA LEU A 235 18.15 -0.66 4.36
C LEU A 235 16.73 -0.74 4.92
N CYS A 236 16.20 -1.94 5.09
CA CYS A 236 15.00 -2.21 5.86
C CYS A 236 15.30 -3.26 6.92
N PHE A 237 14.99 -3.00 8.18
CA PHE A 237 15.17 -3.99 9.25
C PHE A 237 14.08 -3.90 10.32
N MET A 238 13.95 -4.96 11.11
CA MET A 238 13.03 -5.08 12.24
C MET A 238 13.82 -5.12 13.56
N ASN A 239 13.34 -4.42 14.60
CA ASN A 239 14.05 -4.33 15.89
C ASN A 239 13.08 -4.43 17.08
N GLU A 240 12.57 -5.65 17.30
CA GLU A 240 11.57 -5.97 18.31
C GLU A 240 12.16 -6.42 19.67
N VAL A 241 13.43 -6.09 19.98
CA VAL A 241 14.03 -6.52 21.26
C VAL A 241 13.56 -5.61 22.41
N GLU A 242 12.60 -6.09 23.19
CA GLU A 242 12.11 -5.46 24.44
C GLU A 242 13.11 -5.55 25.61
N SER A 243 14.14 -6.39 25.52
CA SER A 243 14.99 -6.62 26.69
C SER A 243 15.77 -5.36 27.08
N ASP A 244 15.85 -5.12 28.40
CA ASP A 244 16.76 -4.19 29.08
C ASP A 244 18.26 -4.48 28.78
N ASP A 245 18.55 -5.33 27.79
CA ASP A 245 19.88 -5.80 27.47
C ASP A 245 20.67 -4.70 26.75
N LEU A 246 21.66 -4.25 27.52
CA LEU A 246 22.92 -3.66 27.12
C LEU A 246 22.84 -2.18 26.73
N LYS A 247 23.30 -1.38 27.71
CA LYS A 247 23.90 -0.05 27.59
C LYS A 247 24.07 0.40 26.14
N THR A 248 23.17 1.28 25.71
CA THR A 248 23.19 1.96 24.41
C THR A 248 24.53 2.67 24.11
N GLU A 249 25.40 2.81 25.11
CA GLU A 249 26.76 3.36 25.02
C GLU A 249 27.67 2.68 23.97
N ILE A 250 27.42 1.43 23.55
CA ILE A 250 28.26 0.71 22.57
C ILE A 250 27.55 0.46 21.24
N ILE A 251 26.81 1.44 20.69
CA ILE A 251 26.51 1.40 19.24
C ILE A 251 27.82 1.70 18.50
N LEU A 252 28.43 0.68 17.90
CA LEU A 252 29.56 0.86 16.98
C LEU A 252 29.15 1.79 15.83
N PRO A 253 30.03 2.67 15.33
CA PRO A 253 29.70 3.55 14.22
C PRO A 253 29.40 2.72 12.96
N ILE A 254 28.19 2.89 12.43
CA ILE A 254 27.74 2.23 11.20
C ILE A 254 28.01 3.17 10.02
N ASN A 255 29.07 2.89 9.26
CA ASN A 255 29.45 3.71 8.11
C ASN A 255 28.64 3.36 6.86
N LEU A 256 27.48 4.01 6.72
CA LEU A 256 26.57 3.84 5.58
C LEU A 256 26.48 5.11 4.72
N SER A 257 27.62 5.56 4.20
CA SER A 257 27.77 6.83 3.47
C SER A 257 26.89 6.96 2.21
N ASN A 258 26.48 5.85 1.60
CA ASN A 258 25.64 5.78 0.42
C ASN A 258 24.14 5.59 0.72
N LEU A 259 23.76 5.47 2.00
CA LEU A 259 22.39 5.18 2.39
C LEU A 259 21.48 6.37 2.10
N THR A 260 20.44 6.10 1.32
CA THR A 260 19.43 7.09 0.92
C THR A 260 18.03 6.72 1.40
N HIS A 261 17.77 5.45 1.70
CA HIS A 261 16.49 4.97 2.20
C HIS A 261 16.70 4.08 3.43
N LEU A 262 15.97 4.41 4.50
CA LEU A 262 15.98 3.66 5.74
C LEU A 262 14.55 3.36 6.13
N SER A 263 14.27 2.08 6.41
CA SER A 263 13.00 1.62 6.94
C SER A 263 13.26 0.79 8.20
N ILE A 264 12.67 1.20 9.31
CA ILE A 264 12.73 0.47 10.57
C ILE A 264 11.31 0.06 10.93
N ARG A 265 11.11 -1.23 11.17
CA ARG A 265 9.82 -1.81 11.56
C ARG A 265 9.87 -2.31 13.00
N ASP A 266 8.71 -2.23 13.65
CA ASP A 266 8.46 -2.76 15.00
C ASP A 266 9.58 -2.40 15.98
N TYR A 267 9.89 -1.10 16.07
CA TYR A 267 10.93 -0.58 16.94
C TYR A 267 10.41 -0.37 18.37
N TYR A 268 11.04 -0.95 19.39
CA TYR A 268 10.55 -0.86 20.78
C TYR A 268 11.35 0.09 21.68
N LYS A 269 12.52 0.55 21.24
CA LYS A 269 13.41 1.39 22.06
C LYS A 269 12.94 2.84 22.18
N LYS A 270 13.47 3.56 23.18
CA LYS A 270 13.13 4.96 23.43
C LYS A 270 13.63 5.88 22.31
N PHE A 271 13.01 7.06 22.19
CA PHE A 271 13.41 8.04 21.16
C PHE A 271 14.89 8.42 21.27
N ASP A 272 15.43 8.63 22.48
CA ASP A 272 16.85 8.98 22.67
C ASP A 272 17.80 7.94 22.03
N GLU A 273 17.43 6.67 22.10
CA GLU A 273 18.20 5.56 21.55
C GLU A 273 18.11 5.53 20.02
N PHE A 274 16.91 5.79 19.48
CA PHE A 274 16.71 5.99 18.04
C PHE A 274 17.51 7.18 17.52
N GLU A 275 17.46 8.31 18.23
CA GLU A 275 18.19 9.53 17.88
C GLU A 275 19.69 9.28 17.87
N MET A 276 20.22 8.63 18.90
CA MET A 276 21.63 8.26 18.96
C MET A 276 22.03 7.30 17.83
N PHE A 277 21.19 6.32 17.50
CA PHE A 277 21.43 5.43 16.35
C PHE A 277 21.53 6.23 15.04
N ILE A 278 20.56 7.10 14.76
CA ILE A 278 20.57 7.91 13.53
C ILE A 278 21.71 8.92 13.52
N SER A 279 22.10 9.47 14.66
CA SER A 279 23.25 10.39 14.76
C SER A 279 24.58 9.74 14.33
N LYS A 280 24.67 8.41 14.44
CA LYS A 280 25.83 7.61 14.01
C LYS A 280 25.73 7.20 12.54
N LEU A 281 24.59 7.38 11.89
CA LEU A 281 24.44 7.19 10.45
C LEU A 281 24.92 8.44 9.71
N HIS A 282 26.13 8.38 9.15
CA HIS A 282 26.62 9.40 8.21
C HIS A 282 25.86 9.31 6.88
N SER A 283 24.63 9.80 6.85
CA SER A 283 23.70 9.49 5.76
C SER A 283 23.29 10.71 4.93
N LYS A 284 23.16 10.48 3.61
CA LYS A 284 22.45 11.37 2.67
C LYS A 284 20.99 10.94 2.59
N LEU A 285 20.38 10.69 3.74
CA LEU A 285 19.08 10.04 3.81
C LEU A 285 18.02 10.93 3.19
N LYS A 286 17.30 10.36 2.21
CA LYS A 286 16.19 11.01 1.50
C LYS A 286 14.84 10.46 1.93
N VAL A 287 14.81 9.20 2.38
CA VAL A 287 13.58 8.53 2.79
C VAL A 287 13.79 7.86 4.14
N LEU A 288 12.95 8.21 5.10
CA LEU A 288 12.86 7.55 6.41
C LEU A 288 11.43 7.01 6.57
N SER A 289 11.32 5.71 6.84
CA SER A 289 10.08 5.06 7.24
C SER A 289 10.29 4.38 8.59
N PHE A 290 9.44 4.68 9.56
CA PHE A 290 9.62 4.23 10.93
C PHE A 290 8.29 3.76 11.50
N THR A 291 8.26 2.52 11.99
CA THR A 291 7.11 1.94 12.67
C THR A 291 7.52 1.52 14.07
N THR A 292 6.75 1.92 15.08
CA THR A 292 7.02 1.62 16.48
C THR A 292 5.73 1.25 17.21
N GLN A 293 5.86 0.32 18.15
CA GLN A 293 4.83 -0.01 19.14
C GLN A 293 5.31 0.34 20.56
N SER A 294 6.36 1.16 20.66
CA SER A 294 6.97 1.56 21.92
C SER A 294 5.99 2.37 22.75
N LEU A 295 5.99 2.17 24.07
CA LEU A 295 5.22 2.99 25.02
C LEU A 295 5.78 4.41 25.20
N ASN A 296 6.86 4.76 24.49
CA ASN A 296 7.49 6.06 24.59
C ASN A 296 6.72 7.13 23.78
N ILE A 297 5.94 7.94 24.50
CA ILE A 297 5.16 9.04 23.92
C ILE A 297 5.99 10.14 23.24
N ALA A 298 7.32 10.17 23.41
CA ALA A 298 8.18 11.15 22.74
C ALA A 298 8.17 10.99 21.22
N TYR A 299 7.77 9.83 20.69
CA TYR A 299 7.54 9.66 19.24
C TYR A 299 6.34 10.46 18.71
N LEU A 300 5.47 10.96 19.58
CA LEU A 300 4.37 11.88 19.22
C LEU A 300 4.74 13.36 19.41
N ASP A 301 5.96 13.67 19.86
CA ASP A 301 6.45 15.05 19.98
C ASP A 301 6.94 15.55 18.62
N SER A 302 6.17 16.44 17.98
CA SER A 302 6.53 16.91 16.65
C SER A 302 7.70 17.89 16.67
N TYR A 303 7.88 18.67 17.74
CA TYR A 303 8.99 19.60 17.86
C TYR A 303 10.30 18.83 17.95
N ARG A 304 10.29 17.75 18.73
CA ARG A 304 11.42 16.84 18.81
C ARG A 304 11.76 16.21 17.46
N TRP A 305 10.75 15.76 16.70
CA TRP A 305 10.96 15.28 15.33
C TRP A 305 11.49 16.37 14.40
N GLU A 306 10.97 17.59 14.47
CA GLU A 306 11.42 18.72 13.66
C GLU A 306 12.90 19.05 13.93
N GLU A 307 13.29 19.22 15.19
CA GLU A 307 14.68 19.43 15.59
C GLU A 307 15.59 18.29 15.15
N PHE A 308 15.14 17.05 15.37
CA PHE A 308 15.85 15.84 14.98
C PHE A 308 16.09 15.79 13.46
N ILE A 309 15.07 16.03 12.65
CA ILE A 309 15.17 15.99 11.18
C ILE A 309 16.07 17.12 10.67
N LEU A 310 15.90 18.34 11.19
CA LEU A 310 16.73 19.48 10.79
C LEU A 310 18.22 19.25 11.14
N LYS A 311 18.49 18.64 12.29
CA LYS A 311 19.84 18.39 12.79
C LYS A 311 20.55 17.23 12.08
N TYR A 312 19.87 16.09 11.94
CA TYR A 312 20.49 14.84 11.49
C TYR A 312 20.12 14.43 10.07
N LEU A 313 18.96 14.88 9.55
CA LEU A 313 18.40 14.44 8.26
C LEU A 313 18.03 15.62 7.34
N PRO A 314 18.93 16.58 7.09
CA PRO A 314 18.59 17.81 6.35
C PRO A 314 18.20 17.56 4.88
N GLN A 315 18.54 16.40 4.31
CA GLN A 315 18.21 16.01 2.93
C GLN A 315 16.94 15.15 2.83
N LEU A 316 16.17 15.02 3.92
CA LEU A 316 14.99 14.16 3.96
C LEU A 316 13.87 14.72 3.07
N GLU A 317 13.52 13.97 2.04
CA GLU A 317 12.45 14.29 1.09
C GLU A 317 11.13 13.61 1.48
N LYS A 318 11.19 12.42 2.09
CA LYS A 318 10.02 11.64 2.49
C LYS A 318 10.18 11.12 3.90
N PHE A 319 9.18 11.38 4.71
CA PHE A 319 9.09 10.88 6.07
C PHE A 319 7.78 10.13 6.28
N CYS A 320 7.88 8.92 6.79
CA CYS A 320 6.75 8.10 7.21
C CYS A 320 6.99 7.65 8.66
N LEU A 321 6.06 8.00 9.55
CA LEU A 321 6.00 7.54 10.94
C LEU A 321 4.71 6.77 11.13
N GLN A 322 4.77 5.62 11.79
CA GLN A 322 3.61 4.89 12.28
C GLN A 322 3.87 4.52 13.74
N TYR A 323 3.15 5.16 14.65
CA TYR A 323 3.20 4.89 16.08
C TYR A 323 1.90 4.20 16.49
N CYS A 324 2.00 2.96 16.98
CA CYS A 324 0.86 2.18 17.44
C CYS A 324 0.87 2.08 18.96
N GLU A 325 -0.23 2.50 19.60
CA GLU A 325 -0.48 2.27 21.01
C GLU A 325 -1.63 1.28 21.18
N ARG A 326 -1.46 0.32 22.10
CA ARG A 326 -2.56 -0.53 22.58
C ARG A 326 -3.13 0.08 23.85
N ILE A 327 -4.45 0.20 23.91
CA ILE A 327 -5.16 0.73 25.06
C ILE A 327 -5.79 -0.43 25.81
N ASP A 328 -5.12 -0.86 26.87
CA ASP A 328 -5.70 -1.78 27.85
C ASP A 328 -6.36 -0.96 28.97
N ASN A 329 -7.66 -1.22 29.21
CA ASN A 329 -8.47 -0.61 30.27
C ASN A 329 -7.86 -0.70 31.67
N LYS A 330 -6.95 -1.65 31.91
CA LYS A 330 -6.29 -1.83 33.20
C LYS A 330 -5.18 -0.82 33.46
N TYR A 331 -4.61 -0.22 32.43
CA TYR A 331 -3.42 0.63 32.55
C TYR A 331 -3.77 2.07 32.19
N LYS A 332 -3.66 2.95 33.18
CA LYS A 332 -3.64 4.40 32.97
C LYS A 332 -2.30 4.78 32.33
N TYR A 333 -2.10 4.44 31.05
CA TYR A 333 -0.92 4.86 30.31
C TYR A 333 -0.81 6.39 30.30
N PRO A 334 0.41 6.95 30.31
CA PRO A 334 0.60 8.38 30.23
C PRO A 334 -0.11 8.91 28.98
N ILE A 335 -1.06 9.81 29.20
CA ILE A 335 -1.71 10.55 28.12
C ILE A 335 -0.66 11.51 27.59
N TYR A 336 -0.43 11.49 26.29
CA TYR A 336 0.37 12.51 25.64
C TYR A 336 -0.12 13.90 26.08
N SER A 337 0.74 14.64 26.78
CA SER A 337 0.42 15.94 27.35
C SER A 337 0.89 17.11 26.50
N GLY A 338 1.45 16.84 25.30
CA GLY A 338 1.78 17.89 24.37
C GLY A 338 0.53 18.65 23.92
N GLY A 339 0.69 19.94 23.59
CA GLY A 339 -0.42 20.72 23.04
C GLY A 339 -0.93 20.10 21.72
N PRO A 340 -2.22 20.26 21.38
CA PRO A 340 -2.76 19.75 20.12
C PRO A 340 -2.09 20.44 18.92
N ASN A 341 -2.10 19.78 17.76
CA ASN A 341 -1.69 20.36 16.47
C ASN A 341 -0.19 20.66 16.31
N GLN A 342 0.70 19.95 16.98
CA GLN A 342 2.12 20.23 16.84
C GLN A 342 2.63 19.92 15.41
N PHE A 343 2.05 18.93 14.73
CA PHE A 343 2.36 18.55 13.34
C PHE A 343 1.83 19.53 12.27
N PHE A 344 1.55 20.79 12.64
CA PHE A 344 1.10 21.85 11.73
C PHE A 344 2.01 23.09 11.72
N SER A 345 3.22 23.00 12.27
CA SER A 345 4.23 24.04 12.07
C SER A 345 4.52 24.22 10.56
N SER A 346 5.09 25.37 10.18
CA SER A 346 5.46 25.64 8.78
C SER A 346 6.35 24.54 8.21
N PHE A 347 7.21 23.93 9.05
CA PHE A 347 8.06 22.80 8.68
C PHE A 347 7.28 21.63 8.08
N TRP A 348 6.18 21.20 8.73
CA TRP A 348 5.34 20.07 8.28
C TRP A 348 4.54 20.41 7.03
N ILE A 349 3.96 21.63 7.01
CA ILE A 349 3.13 22.12 5.90
C ILE A 349 3.95 22.25 4.61
N GLU A 350 5.13 22.88 4.68
CA GLU A 350 6.01 23.10 3.53
C GLU A 350 6.51 21.77 2.92
N ARG A 351 6.71 20.75 3.76
CA ARG A 351 7.12 19.40 3.33
C ARG A 351 5.95 18.52 2.89
N GLN A 352 4.73 19.01 3.02
CA GLN A 352 3.51 18.27 2.73
C GLN A 352 3.43 16.94 3.49
N TRP A 353 3.83 16.94 4.76
CA TRP A 353 3.70 15.78 5.65
C TRP A 353 2.52 16.01 6.59
N ILE A 354 1.56 15.08 6.58
CA ILE A 354 0.32 15.19 7.38
C ILE A 354 0.31 14.14 8.46
N MET A 355 -0.26 14.52 9.61
CA MET A 355 -0.64 13.58 10.65
C MET A 355 -2.06 13.07 10.39
N GLU A 356 -2.23 11.76 10.54
CA GLU A 356 -3.49 11.03 10.54
C GLU A 356 -3.53 10.10 11.76
N ALA A 357 -4.72 9.69 12.15
CA ALA A 357 -4.90 8.70 13.20
C ALA A 357 -5.88 7.61 12.73
N GLU A 358 -5.68 6.39 13.18
CA GLU A 358 -6.58 5.27 13.00
C GLU A 358 -6.91 4.65 14.37
N ILE A 359 -8.18 4.42 14.65
CA ILE A 359 -8.63 3.65 15.82
C ILE A 359 -9.18 2.33 15.29
N ALA A 360 -8.57 1.23 15.72
CA ALA A 360 -8.88 -0.13 15.29
C ALA A 360 -9.05 -1.05 16.52
N GLY A 361 -10.30 -1.23 16.99
CA GLY A 361 -10.56 -1.96 18.24
C GLY A 361 -9.88 -1.29 19.44
N GLU A 362 -8.96 -1.99 20.10
CA GLU A 362 -8.17 -1.48 21.26
C GLU A 362 -6.93 -0.66 20.87
N TYR A 363 -6.67 -0.49 19.57
CA TYR A 363 -5.44 0.13 19.09
C TYR A 363 -5.69 1.53 18.54
N ILE A 364 -4.77 2.46 18.85
CA ILE A 364 -4.66 3.74 18.15
C ILE A 364 -3.34 3.75 17.38
N THR A 365 -3.42 4.00 16.08
CA THR A 365 -2.26 4.17 15.22
C THR A 365 -2.20 5.62 14.76
N HIS A 366 -1.16 6.33 15.19
CA HIS A 366 -0.84 7.67 14.68
C HIS A 366 0.12 7.53 13.51
N VAL A 367 -0.18 8.19 12.39
CA VAL A 367 0.58 8.10 11.16
C VAL A 367 1.00 9.48 10.70
N VAL A 368 2.28 9.70 10.42
CA VAL A 368 2.74 10.86 9.65
C VAL A 368 3.23 10.37 8.30
N ARG A 369 2.76 10.98 7.21
CA ARG A 369 3.14 10.56 5.85
C ARG A 369 2.98 11.68 4.84
N PRO A 370 3.60 11.57 3.64
CA PRO A 370 3.36 12.52 2.56
C PRO A 370 1.88 12.55 2.18
N TYR A 371 1.36 13.76 1.99
CA TYR A 371 -0.03 14.00 1.65
C TYR A 371 -0.45 13.25 0.38
N ARG A 372 -1.65 12.66 0.43
CA ARG A 372 -2.31 12.02 -0.70
C ARG A 372 -3.65 12.70 -0.94
N LYS A 373 -4.00 12.87 -2.22
CA LYS A 373 -5.28 13.48 -2.61
C LYS A 373 -6.46 12.69 -2.06
N ARG A 374 -7.48 13.41 -1.60
CA ARG A 374 -8.71 12.85 -1.05
C ARG A 374 -9.82 12.74 -2.07
N TRP A 375 -10.83 11.93 -1.75
CA TRP A 375 -11.98 11.64 -2.62
C TRP A 375 -12.80 12.87 -3.02
N HIS A 376 -12.83 13.93 -2.20
CA HIS A 376 -13.56 15.17 -2.48
C HIS A 376 -12.72 16.23 -3.20
N GLU A 377 -11.42 15.99 -3.39
CA GLU A 377 -10.49 16.92 -4.06
C GLU A 377 -10.39 16.67 -5.56
N TYR A 378 -11.09 15.65 -6.07
CA TYR A 378 -11.24 15.39 -7.51
C TYR A 378 -12.24 16.35 -8.18
N ILE A 379 -12.72 17.39 -7.49
CA ILE A 379 -13.56 18.43 -8.10
C ILE A 379 -12.67 19.23 -9.08
N PRO A 380 -12.93 19.18 -10.40
CA PRO A 380 -12.01 19.68 -11.42
C PRO A 380 -11.69 21.19 -11.35
N ASP A 381 -12.50 22.00 -10.68
CA ASP A 381 -12.48 23.46 -10.86
C ASP A 381 -11.78 24.29 -9.78
N LYS A 382 -11.19 23.67 -8.74
CA LYS A 382 -10.43 24.42 -7.71
C LYS A 382 -9.15 23.70 -7.29
N MET A 383 -8.20 23.59 -8.22
CA MET A 383 -6.79 23.35 -7.87
C MET A 383 -6.14 24.66 -7.41
N ILE A 384 -6.39 25.07 -6.17
CA ILE A 384 -5.50 26.01 -5.48
C ILE A 384 -5.11 25.35 -4.17
N TYR A 385 -3.95 24.68 -4.19
CA TYR A 385 -3.24 24.26 -2.98
C TYR A 385 -2.71 25.51 -2.28
N SER A 386 -3.58 26.25 -1.61
CA SER A 386 -3.11 27.25 -0.65
C SER A 386 -2.57 26.51 0.58
N SER A 387 -1.51 27.04 1.20
CA SER A 387 -1.02 26.58 2.50
C SER A 387 -2.15 26.48 3.54
N ALA A 388 -3.17 27.34 3.43
CA ALA A 388 -4.37 27.32 4.27
C ALA A 388 -5.22 26.05 4.13
N GLY A 389 -5.25 25.40 2.96
CA GLY A 389 -5.95 24.12 2.76
C GLY A 389 -5.24 22.96 3.46
N PHE A 390 -3.91 23.04 3.59
CA PHE A 390 -3.10 22.01 4.22
C PHE A 390 -3.24 22.01 5.75
N CYS A 391 -3.45 23.17 6.37
CA CYS A 391 -3.70 23.25 7.82
C CYS A 391 -4.97 22.50 8.27
N LYS A 392 -5.84 22.11 7.34
CA LYS A 392 -7.05 21.31 7.59
C LYS A 392 -6.94 19.91 7.01
N SER A 393 -5.77 19.29 7.05
CA SER A 393 -5.54 17.99 6.40
C SER A 393 -5.52 16.78 7.33
N THR A 394 -5.78 16.90 8.63
CA THR A 394 -5.74 15.74 9.52
C THR A 394 -7.01 14.90 9.45
N GLN A 395 -6.81 13.59 9.40
CA GLN A 395 -7.87 12.59 9.29
C GLN A 395 -7.84 11.63 10.48
N LEU A 396 -9.03 11.27 10.96
CA LEU A 396 -9.27 10.13 11.83
C LEU A 396 -10.00 9.05 11.05
N THR A 397 -9.45 7.84 11.02
CA THR A 397 -10.08 6.64 10.48
C THR A 397 -10.52 5.75 11.64
N LEU A 398 -11.74 5.23 11.59
CA LEU A 398 -12.25 4.28 12.56
C LEU A 398 -12.55 2.95 11.86
N THR A 399 -12.01 1.87 12.39
CA THR A 399 -12.18 0.49 11.91
C THR A 399 -12.49 -0.42 13.11
N TYR A 400 -13.29 -1.46 12.86
CA TYR A 400 -13.67 -2.47 13.85
C TYR A 400 -14.27 -1.89 15.14
N ILE A 401 -15.14 -0.88 15.02
CA ILE A 401 -15.94 -0.39 16.14
C ILE A 401 -16.99 -1.48 16.44
N SER A 402 -16.72 -2.33 17.43
CA SER A 402 -17.69 -3.33 17.87
C SER A 402 -18.98 -2.64 18.32
N SER A 403 -20.15 -3.22 17.98
CA SER A 403 -21.45 -2.79 18.53
C SER A 403 -21.49 -2.81 20.05
N ASP A 404 -20.65 -3.67 20.63
CA ASP A 404 -20.58 -3.93 22.07
C ASP A 404 -19.40 -3.20 22.71
N ALA A 405 -18.56 -2.50 21.91
CA ALA A 405 -17.54 -1.63 22.46
C ALA A 405 -18.27 -0.53 23.25
N HIS A 406 -18.15 -0.58 24.58
CA HIS A 406 -18.71 0.44 25.46
C HIS A 406 -18.36 1.81 24.90
N ASP A 407 -19.37 2.66 24.66
CA ASP A 407 -19.21 4.05 24.19
C ASP A 407 -18.06 4.79 24.88
N GLU A 408 -17.79 4.44 26.14
CA GLU A 408 -16.65 4.88 26.94
C GLU A 408 -15.27 4.67 26.26
N LEU A 409 -15.03 3.51 25.64
CA LEU A 409 -13.76 3.20 24.94
C LEU A 409 -13.54 4.13 23.76
N ILE A 410 -14.54 4.31 22.89
CA ILE A 410 -14.46 5.21 21.74
C ILE A 410 -14.21 6.65 22.23
N ASN A 411 -14.91 7.06 23.28
CA ASN A 411 -14.71 8.36 23.91
C ASN A 411 -13.26 8.53 24.40
N ILE A 412 -12.68 7.53 25.07
CA ILE A 412 -11.29 7.54 25.54
C ILE A 412 -10.34 7.63 24.33
N HIS A 413 -10.55 6.81 23.30
CA HIS A 413 -9.68 6.77 22.13
C HIS A 413 -9.72 8.08 21.34
N CYS A 414 -10.91 8.60 21.05
CA CYS A 414 -11.07 9.89 20.38
C CYS A 414 -10.44 11.02 21.19
N ARG A 415 -10.61 11.06 22.52
CA ARG A 415 -9.95 12.06 23.36
C ARG A 415 -8.43 11.98 23.33
N ARG A 416 -7.87 10.77 23.27
CA ARG A 416 -6.42 10.57 23.10
C ARG A 416 -5.91 11.03 21.73
N VAL A 417 -6.66 10.78 20.66
CA VAL A 417 -6.32 11.33 19.34
C VAL A 417 -6.38 12.86 19.37
N LEU A 418 -7.44 13.42 19.98
CA LEU A 418 -7.65 14.87 20.07
C LEU A 418 -6.62 15.59 20.93
N SER A 419 -5.97 14.92 21.87
CA SER A 419 -4.85 15.52 22.61
C SER A 419 -3.60 15.68 21.73
N ALA A 420 -3.46 14.88 20.66
CA ALA A 420 -2.34 14.99 19.73
C ALA A 420 -2.66 15.91 18.53
N ALA A 421 -3.87 15.82 17.97
CA ALA A 421 -4.25 16.57 16.78
C ALA A 421 -5.74 16.91 16.71
N GLN A 422 -6.03 18.07 16.12
CA GLN A 422 -7.36 18.47 15.69
C GLN A 422 -7.73 17.71 14.43
N ILE A 423 -8.93 17.13 14.42
CA ILE A 423 -9.43 16.31 13.33
C ILE A 423 -10.41 17.11 12.46
N TYR A 424 -10.14 17.17 11.16
CA TYR A 424 -11.00 17.83 10.17
C TYR A 424 -11.73 16.84 9.27
N HIS A 425 -11.25 15.60 9.20
CA HIS A 425 -11.82 14.56 8.34
C HIS A 425 -12.01 13.27 9.13
N LEU A 426 -13.21 12.70 9.06
CA LEU A 426 -13.56 11.45 9.72
C LEU A 426 -13.90 10.43 8.65
N GLU A 427 -13.30 9.26 8.73
CA GLU A 427 -13.62 8.10 7.91
C GLU A 427 -14.01 6.93 8.80
N ILE A 428 -15.24 6.45 8.68
CA ILE A 428 -15.72 5.26 9.37
C ILE A 428 -15.80 4.13 8.35
N SER A 429 -14.92 3.15 8.48
CA SER A 429 -14.71 2.09 7.49
C SER A 429 -15.47 0.80 7.80
N ASP A 430 -16.34 0.83 8.81
CA ASP A 430 -17.10 -0.34 9.27
C ASP A 430 -18.27 -0.68 8.36
N GLU A 431 -18.52 -1.98 8.21
CA GLU A 431 -19.63 -2.51 7.40
C GLU A 431 -21.00 -2.09 7.93
N LYS A 432 -21.10 -1.72 9.21
CA LYS A 432 -22.33 -1.26 9.86
C LYS A 432 -21.99 -0.26 10.96
N THR A 433 -22.27 1.02 10.72
CA THR A 433 -22.11 2.07 11.72
C THR A 433 -23.47 2.42 12.33
N PHE A 434 -23.61 2.33 13.65
CA PHE A 434 -24.84 2.76 14.33
C PHE A 434 -24.91 4.28 14.43
N ILE A 435 -26.12 4.81 14.33
CA ILE A 435 -26.37 6.25 14.35
C ILE A 435 -25.98 6.85 15.69
N GLY A 436 -26.32 6.19 16.81
CA GLY A 436 -25.91 6.63 18.15
C GLY A 436 -24.40 6.82 18.27
N THR A 437 -23.63 5.84 17.80
CA THR A 437 -22.16 5.89 17.78
C THR A 437 -21.65 7.03 16.89
N LEU A 438 -22.21 7.21 15.69
CA LEU A 438 -21.84 8.31 14.78
C LEU A 438 -22.07 9.69 15.43
N ILE A 439 -23.24 9.87 16.06
CA ILE A 439 -23.60 11.10 16.77
C ILE A 439 -22.59 11.40 17.88
N GLN A 440 -22.25 10.40 18.68
CA GLN A 440 -21.28 10.55 19.76
C GLN A 440 -19.89 10.94 19.24
N ILE A 441 -19.42 10.29 18.17
CA ILE A 441 -18.13 10.61 17.56
C ILE A 441 -18.12 12.05 17.03
N ILE A 442 -19.15 12.46 16.28
CA ILE A 442 -19.24 13.82 15.74
C ILE A 442 -19.24 14.87 16.86
N LYS A 443 -19.91 14.58 17.99
CA LYS A 443 -19.92 15.46 19.16
C LYS A 443 -18.52 15.67 19.75
N LEU A 444 -17.62 14.68 19.64
CA LEU A 444 -16.23 14.80 20.08
C LEU A 444 -15.36 15.59 19.11
N LEU A 445 -15.78 15.75 17.85
CA LEU A 445 -15.00 16.35 16.76
C LEU A 445 -15.64 17.66 16.27
N PRO A 446 -15.60 18.76 17.05
CA PRO A 446 -16.34 19.99 16.74
C PRO A 446 -15.88 20.73 15.48
N GLU A 447 -14.69 20.39 14.96
CA GLU A 447 -14.05 21.09 13.84
C GLU A 447 -14.07 20.27 12.55
N LEU A 448 -14.88 19.21 12.52
CA LEU A 448 -15.01 18.30 11.40
C LEU A 448 -15.60 19.01 10.17
N ASP A 449 -14.86 18.97 9.06
CA ASP A 449 -15.26 19.52 7.75
C ASP A 449 -15.79 18.42 6.81
N SER A 450 -15.24 17.20 6.89
CA SER A 450 -15.73 16.09 6.07
C SER A 450 -15.99 14.81 6.85
N LEU A 451 -17.00 14.10 6.39
CA LEU A 451 -17.43 12.81 6.93
C LEU A 451 -17.51 11.78 5.80
N LYS A 452 -16.77 10.68 5.91
CA LYS A 452 -16.91 9.50 5.07
C LYS A 452 -17.40 8.34 5.95
N ILE A 453 -18.45 7.65 5.52
CA ILE A 453 -19.02 6.50 6.20
C ILE A 453 -19.17 5.38 5.18
N ARG A 454 -18.69 4.18 5.53
CA ARG A 454 -18.82 3.02 4.66
C ARG A 454 -20.28 2.59 4.53
N SER A 455 -20.97 2.35 5.64
CA SER A 455 -22.40 2.02 5.67
C SER A 455 -23.02 2.40 7.00
N LEU A 456 -24.28 2.82 6.98
CA LEU A 456 -25.08 3.05 8.19
C LEU A 456 -25.93 1.81 8.51
N SER A 457 -26.22 1.59 9.80
CA SER A 457 -27.17 0.57 10.26
C SER A 457 -28.30 1.24 11.04
N PHE A 458 -29.53 1.02 10.59
CA PHE A 458 -30.71 1.24 11.41
C PHE A 458 -31.01 -0.08 12.11
N ASP A 459 -30.60 -0.23 13.35
CA ASP A 459 -30.77 -1.52 14.04
C ASP A 459 -32.22 -1.90 14.29
N GLN A 460 -33.16 -0.97 14.17
CA GLN A 460 -34.59 -1.25 14.02
C GLN A 460 -35.26 -0.16 13.17
N PRO A 461 -36.38 -0.44 12.48
CA PRO A 461 -37.22 0.56 11.83
C PRO A 461 -37.95 1.50 12.83
N LYS A 462 -37.46 1.63 14.06
CA LYS A 462 -38.02 2.53 15.06
C LYS A 462 -37.37 3.89 14.88
N SER A 463 -38.22 4.91 14.78
CA SER A 463 -37.87 6.31 14.92
C SER A 463 -36.79 6.50 15.99
N LEU A 464 -35.80 7.35 15.69
CA LEU A 464 -34.88 7.90 16.69
C LEU A 464 -35.66 8.25 17.96
N SER A 465 -35.14 7.85 19.12
CA SER A 465 -35.72 8.23 20.39
C SER A 465 -35.81 9.76 20.51
N ALA A 466 -36.73 10.27 21.33
CA ALA A 466 -36.86 11.72 21.55
C ALA A 466 -35.54 12.35 22.04
N GLU A 467 -34.75 11.58 22.80
CA GLU A 467 -33.43 11.97 23.27
C GLU A 467 -32.41 12.05 22.12
N GLU A 468 -32.34 11.03 21.26
CA GLU A 468 -31.47 11.07 20.08
C GLU A 468 -31.84 12.21 19.13
N LEU A 469 -33.13 12.49 18.94
CA LEU A 469 -33.61 13.63 18.15
C LEU A 469 -33.19 14.97 18.77
N ALA A 470 -33.29 15.11 20.09
CA ALA A 470 -32.84 16.32 20.78
C ALA A 470 -31.33 16.52 20.64
N ILE A 471 -30.54 15.45 20.76
CA ILE A 471 -29.09 15.47 20.57
C ILE A 471 -28.74 15.81 19.13
N LEU A 472 -29.42 15.21 18.15
CA LEU A 472 -29.25 15.49 16.73
C LEU A 472 -29.50 16.97 16.42
N CYS A 473 -30.59 17.54 16.91
CA CYS A 473 -30.88 18.97 16.76
C CYS A 473 -29.78 19.84 17.37
N SER A 474 -29.24 19.46 18.53
CA SER A 474 -28.13 20.19 19.17
C SER A 474 -26.85 20.12 18.33
N ILE A 475 -26.53 18.96 17.73
CA ILE A 475 -25.33 18.79 16.91
C ILE A 475 -25.49 19.48 15.57
N ALA A 476 -26.65 19.37 14.93
CA ALA A 476 -26.92 20.01 13.64
C ALA A 476 -26.64 21.53 13.68
N ASN A 477 -26.94 22.18 14.80
CA ASN A 477 -26.69 23.61 15.00
C ASN A 477 -25.20 23.98 15.12
N THR A 478 -24.33 23.03 15.50
CA THR A 478 -22.88 23.26 15.69
C THR A 478 -22.02 22.54 14.65
N CYS A 479 -22.62 21.65 13.85
CA CYS A 479 -21.96 20.82 12.86
C CYS A 479 -21.38 21.68 11.73
N LYS A 480 -20.06 21.62 11.52
CA LYS A 480 -19.37 22.33 10.43
C LYS A 480 -19.09 21.45 9.21
N ILE A 481 -19.71 20.27 9.15
CA ILE A 481 -19.44 19.29 8.08
C ILE A 481 -20.02 19.81 6.77
N THR A 482 -19.15 20.05 5.80
CA THR A 482 -19.51 20.56 4.47
C THR A 482 -19.47 19.45 3.41
N LYS A 483 -18.79 18.33 3.67
CA LYS A 483 -18.59 17.25 2.69
C LYS A 483 -18.95 15.91 3.33
N VAL A 484 -19.87 15.18 2.70
CA VAL A 484 -20.28 13.86 3.17
C VAL A 484 -20.11 12.83 2.07
N TYR A 485 -19.59 11.65 2.41
CA TYR A 485 -19.56 10.48 1.53
C TYR A 485 -20.15 9.27 2.25
N LEU A 486 -21.27 8.77 1.75
CA LEU A 486 -21.82 7.47 2.12
C LEU A 486 -21.39 6.44 1.06
N GLU A 487 -20.49 5.52 1.37
CA GLU A 487 -19.89 4.59 0.39
C GLU A 487 -20.86 3.51 -0.07
N LYS A 488 -21.71 3.02 0.84
CA LYS A 488 -22.72 1.99 0.57
C LYS A 488 -24.03 2.45 1.18
N MET A 489 -25.01 2.66 0.32
CA MET A 489 -26.36 3.04 0.71
C MET A 489 -27.26 1.80 0.72
N VAL A 490 -27.94 1.56 1.85
CA VAL A 490 -29.01 0.57 2.00
C VAL A 490 -30.36 1.18 1.61
N GLY A 491 -30.58 2.45 1.93
CA GLY A 491 -31.85 3.11 1.62
C GLY A 491 -31.80 4.64 1.71
N ILE A 492 -32.78 5.30 1.11
CA ILE A 492 -32.82 6.78 1.02
C ILE A 492 -32.92 7.45 2.40
N GLY A 493 -33.46 6.74 3.40
CA GLY A 493 -33.55 7.23 4.78
C GLY A 493 -32.18 7.58 5.38
N GLU A 494 -31.10 6.89 4.97
CA GLU A 494 -29.73 7.19 5.40
C GLU A 494 -29.27 8.55 4.89
N VAL A 495 -29.59 8.87 3.64
CA VAL A 495 -29.25 10.16 3.03
C VAL A 495 -30.02 11.28 3.72
N TYR A 496 -31.31 11.09 3.98
CA TYR A 496 -32.13 12.08 4.70
C TYR A 496 -31.61 12.33 6.11
N LEU A 497 -31.22 11.28 6.83
CA LEU A 497 -30.61 11.42 8.13
C LEU A 497 -29.31 12.23 8.06
N LEU A 498 -28.43 11.94 7.10
CA LEU A 498 -27.18 12.69 6.92
C LEU A 498 -27.42 14.16 6.57
N MET A 499 -28.44 14.45 5.76
CA MET A 499 -28.87 15.84 5.47
C MET A 499 -29.37 16.56 6.73
N THR A 500 -30.09 15.87 7.62
CA THR A 500 -30.52 16.42 8.91
C THR A 500 -29.34 16.63 9.87
N LEU A 501 -28.40 15.68 9.90
CA LEU A 501 -27.21 15.72 10.76
C LEU A 501 -26.20 16.80 10.32
N CYS A 502 -26.07 17.02 9.02
CA CYS A 502 -25.12 17.94 8.40
C CYS A 502 -25.88 19.03 7.61
N PRO A 503 -26.56 19.99 8.27
CA PRO A 503 -27.42 20.96 7.58
C PRO A 503 -26.65 21.90 6.64
N TYR A 504 -25.36 22.14 6.89
CA TYR A 504 -24.48 22.97 6.08
C TYR A 504 -23.68 22.19 5.01
N MET A 505 -24.09 20.95 4.73
CA MET A 505 -23.45 20.11 3.72
C MET A 505 -23.50 20.79 2.34
N LEU A 506 -22.34 21.03 1.75
CA LEU A 506 -22.17 21.59 0.40
C LEU A 506 -22.03 20.50 -0.67
N TYR A 507 -21.46 19.36 -0.28
CA TYR A 507 -21.16 18.24 -1.17
C TYR A 507 -21.59 16.91 -0.55
N LEU A 508 -22.41 16.16 -1.29
CA LEU A 508 -22.80 14.80 -0.94
C LEU A 508 -22.32 13.83 -2.02
N LYS A 509 -21.56 12.82 -1.62
CA LYS A 509 -21.25 11.66 -2.45
C LYS A 509 -21.99 10.42 -1.92
N VAL A 510 -22.60 9.65 -2.81
CA VAL A 510 -23.25 8.38 -2.47
C VAL A 510 -22.71 7.28 -3.38
N GLY A 511 -22.12 6.25 -2.77
CA GLY A 511 -21.59 5.08 -3.47
C GLY A 511 -22.63 3.97 -3.60
N PHE A 512 -22.30 2.99 -4.45
CA PHE A 512 -23.01 1.73 -4.71
C PHE A 512 -24.55 1.78 -4.61
N ILE A 513 -25.19 2.26 -5.67
CA ILE A 513 -26.66 2.37 -5.80
C ILE A 513 -27.24 1.16 -6.55
N ASN A 514 -26.70 -0.05 -6.33
CA ASN A 514 -27.17 -1.23 -7.05
C ASN A 514 -28.61 -1.56 -6.62
N ASN A 515 -29.48 -1.80 -7.60
CA ASN A 515 -30.91 -2.08 -7.47
C ASN A 515 -31.83 -0.89 -7.14
N ILE A 516 -31.31 0.33 -7.01
CA ILE A 516 -32.14 1.52 -6.80
C ILE A 516 -32.32 2.24 -8.13
N ASN A 517 -33.56 2.61 -8.43
CA ASN A 517 -33.86 3.44 -9.59
C ASN A 517 -33.26 4.84 -9.37
N VAL A 518 -32.22 5.17 -10.14
CA VAL A 518 -31.45 6.41 -9.98
C VAL A 518 -32.29 7.66 -10.25
N GLU A 519 -33.28 7.59 -11.15
CA GLU A 519 -34.23 8.70 -11.34
C GLU A 519 -35.06 8.93 -10.10
N LEU A 520 -35.59 7.86 -9.50
CA LEU A 520 -36.36 7.94 -8.27
C LEU A 520 -35.50 8.45 -7.11
N PHE A 521 -34.28 7.93 -6.98
CA PHE A 521 -33.30 8.39 -5.99
C PHE A 521 -33.02 9.88 -6.12
N LEU A 522 -32.67 10.33 -7.33
CA LEU A 522 -32.34 11.73 -7.58
C LEU A 522 -33.55 12.63 -7.34
N ARG A 523 -34.73 12.24 -7.84
CA ARG A 523 -35.99 12.96 -7.59
C ARG A 523 -36.25 13.13 -6.11
N ASN A 524 -36.18 12.04 -5.34
CA ASN A 524 -36.42 12.04 -3.90
C ASN A 524 -35.45 12.94 -3.12
N ILE A 525 -34.19 13.05 -3.57
CA ILE A 525 -33.21 13.98 -2.96
C ILE A 525 -33.55 15.42 -3.33
N LEU A 526 -33.79 15.72 -4.60
CA LEU A 526 -34.07 17.09 -5.05
C LEU A 526 -35.39 17.63 -4.47
N GLU A 527 -36.44 16.81 -4.40
CA GLU A 527 -37.70 17.16 -3.74
C GLU A 527 -37.48 17.46 -2.25
N LYS A 528 -36.66 16.66 -1.55
CA LYS A 528 -36.32 16.89 -0.15
C LYS A 528 -35.58 18.22 0.04
N ILE A 529 -34.58 18.52 -0.80
CA ILE A 529 -33.83 19.78 -0.79
C ILE A 529 -34.80 20.97 -0.95
N ASN A 530 -35.69 20.90 -1.94
CA ASN A 530 -36.67 21.95 -2.22
C ASN A 530 -37.69 22.12 -1.09
N HIS A 531 -38.16 21.02 -0.50
CA HIS A 531 -39.13 21.04 0.59
C HIS A 531 -38.54 21.61 1.88
N GLU A 532 -37.31 21.21 2.23
CA GLU A 532 -36.63 21.66 3.46
C GLU A 532 -35.92 23.01 3.29
N ARG A 533 -35.93 23.58 2.07
CA ARG A 533 -35.21 24.81 1.74
C ARG A 533 -33.72 24.73 2.12
N ASN A 534 -33.12 23.55 1.93
CA ASN A 534 -31.69 23.38 2.17
C ASN A 534 -30.91 24.07 1.04
N ASN A 535 -30.49 25.31 1.29
CA ASN A 535 -29.79 26.13 0.31
C ASN A 535 -28.27 25.91 0.32
N TYR A 536 -27.75 24.96 1.11
CA TYR A 536 -26.31 24.73 1.25
C TYR A 536 -25.80 23.68 0.28
N LEU A 537 -26.54 22.59 0.07
CA LEU A 537 -26.10 21.54 -0.84
C LEU A 537 -26.04 22.09 -2.27
N ARG A 538 -24.84 22.06 -2.88
CA ARG A 538 -24.57 22.57 -4.24
C ARG A 538 -24.04 21.51 -5.19
N SER A 539 -23.66 20.36 -4.67
CA SER A 539 -23.04 19.30 -5.47
C SER A 539 -23.42 17.93 -4.93
N LEU A 540 -23.89 17.08 -5.84
CA LEU A 540 -24.24 15.69 -5.60
C LEU A 540 -23.40 14.80 -6.53
N CYS A 541 -22.78 13.77 -5.98
CA CYS A 541 -22.01 12.78 -6.74
C CYS A 541 -22.56 11.39 -6.42
N PHE A 542 -22.77 10.56 -7.45
CA PHE A 542 -23.14 9.18 -7.23
C PHE A 542 -22.41 8.22 -8.16
N HIS A 543 -22.02 7.06 -7.61
CA HIS A 543 -21.25 6.05 -8.33
C HIS A 543 -22.17 5.03 -8.99
N ILE A 544 -22.11 4.94 -10.32
CA ILE A 544 -22.88 4.01 -11.14
C ILE A 544 -21.95 3.44 -12.22
N PRO A 545 -21.38 2.25 -12.01
CA PRO A 545 -20.48 1.60 -12.96
C PRO A 545 -21.11 1.38 -14.35
N THR A 546 -22.43 1.19 -14.39
CA THR A 546 -23.19 0.91 -15.61
C THR A 546 -23.78 2.16 -16.26
N ALA A 547 -23.42 3.36 -15.79
CA ALA A 547 -23.97 4.59 -16.35
C ALA A 547 -23.54 4.76 -17.81
N GLU A 548 -24.49 5.12 -18.66
CA GLU A 548 -24.27 5.50 -20.06
C GLU A 548 -24.69 6.95 -20.28
N ASP A 549 -24.19 7.60 -21.33
CA ASP A 549 -24.54 8.99 -21.65
C ASP A 549 -26.06 9.19 -21.87
N LYS A 550 -26.75 8.13 -22.29
CA LYS A 550 -28.22 8.11 -22.41
C LYS A 550 -28.90 8.31 -21.04
N MET A 551 -28.31 7.77 -19.98
CA MET A 551 -28.80 7.94 -18.61
C MET A 551 -28.66 9.39 -18.15
N ILE A 552 -27.53 10.03 -18.45
CA ILE A 552 -27.28 11.46 -18.14
C ILE A 552 -28.37 12.34 -18.78
N LYS A 553 -28.62 12.16 -20.08
CA LYS A 553 -29.68 12.90 -20.80
C LYS A 553 -31.07 12.65 -20.22
N LYS A 554 -31.32 11.43 -19.72
CA LYS A 554 -32.60 11.07 -19.10
C LYS A 554 -32.79 11.78 -17.76
N LEU A 555 -31.75 11.82 -16.92
CA LEU A 555 -31.75 12.56 -15.65
C LEU A 555 -31.93 14.06 -15.88
N GLU A 556 -31.18 14.63 -16.83
CA GLU A 556 -31.28 16.04 -17.22
C GLU A 556 -32.71 16.41 -17.67
N LYS A 557 -33.31 15.57 -18.54
CA LYS A 557 -34.69 15.76 -18.99
C LYS A 557 -35.69 15.69 -17.84
N MET A 558 -35.51 14.76 -16.90
CA MET A 558 -36.37 14.64 -15.72
C MET A 558 -36.30 15.91 -14.86
N ILE A 559 -35.10 16.38 -14.54
CA ILE A 559 -34.89 17.60 -13.73
C ILE A 559 -35.57 18.80 -14.39
N ASN A 560 -35.42 18.96 -15.71
CA ASN A 560 -36.01 20.07 -16.47
C ASN A 560 -37.54 20.01 -16.54
N ILE A 561 -38.13 18.85 -16.81
CA ILE A 561 -39.59 18.70 -16.93
C ILE A 561 -40.27 18.94 -15.58
N GLU A 562 -39.69 18.40 -14.52
CA GLU A 562 -40.23 18.48 -13.16
C GLU A 562 -39.82 19.76 -12.43
N LYS A 563 -38.97 20.60 -13.05
CA LYS A 563 -38.45 21.86 -12.50
C LYS A 563 -37.82 21.67 -11.13
N LEU A 564 -37.05 20.58 -10.97
CA LEU A 564 -36.46 20.20 -9.68
C LEU A 564 -35.26 21.08 -9.30
N LEU A 565 -34.52 21.61 -10.28
CA LEU A 565 -33.40 22.54 -10.08
C LEU A 565 -33.39 23.60 -11.19
N LEU A 566 -32.84 24.76 -10.86
CA LEU A 566 -32.48 25.81 -11.82
C LEU A 566 -30.95 25.84 -11.95
N ASP A 567 -30.44 26.20 -13.14
CA ASP A 567 -29.01 26.45 -13.39
C ASP A 567 -28.08 25.34 -12.88
N PHE A 568 -28.27 24.12 -13.39
CA PHE A 568 -27.48 22.95 -13.02
C PHE A 568 -26.58 22.45 -14.15
N ILE A 569 -25.50 21.77 -13.77
CA ILE A 569 -24.60 21.03 -14.65
C ILE A 569 -24.61 19.58 -14.21
N ILE A 570 -24.87 18.67 -15.15
CA ILE A 570 -24.74 17.23 -14.94
C ILE A 570 -23.65 16.67 -15.85
N GLU A 571 -22.65 16.03 -15.27
CA GLU A 571 -21.50 15.48 -15.99
C GLU A 571 -21.16 14.07 -15.50
N ARG A 572 -20.67 13.23 -16.42
CA ARG A 572 -20.13 11.91 -16.09
C ARG A 572 -18.61 11.96 -16.15
N VAL A 573 -17.96 11.54 -15.06
CA VAL A 573 -16.50 11.36 -15.01
C VAL A 573 -16.22 9.93 -14.55
N LEU A 574 -15.74 9.10 -15.49
CA LEU A 574 -15.59 7.66 -15.30
C LEU A 574 -16.94 7.02 -14.88
N ASP A 575 -16.98 6.40 -13.70
CA ASP A 575 -18.15 5.72 -13.15
C ASP A 575 -18.92 6.60 -12.15
N ASN A 576 -18.66 7.91 -12.13
CA ASN A 576 -19.35 8.84 -11.24
C ASN A 576 -20.16 9.84 -12.07
N ILE A 577 -21.38 10.11 -11.62
CA ILE A 577 -22.21 11.19 -12.13
C ILE A 577 -22.17 12.33 -11.12
N TYR A 578 -21.84 13.52 -11.58
CA TYR A 578 -21.81 14.75 -10.80
C TYR A 578 -22.96 15.65 -11.24
N LEU A 579 -23.72 16.14 -10.28
CA LEU A 579 -24.75 17.15 -10.46
C LEU A 579 -24.37 18.35 -9.59
N LYS A 580 -24.15 19.52 -10.20
CA LYS A 580 -23.77 20.78 -9.54
C LYS A 580 -24.78 21.87 -9.85
N TRP A 581 -25.07 22.76 -8.91
CA TRP A 581 -25.98 23.90 -9.12
C TRP A 581 -25.60 25.09 -8.22
N THR A 582 -26.05 26.29 -8.60
CA THR A 582 -25.70 27.55 -7.95
C THR A 582 -26.65 28.01 -6.87
#